data_AF-D5VTA2-F1
#
_entry.id   AF-D5VTA2-F1
#
_cell.length_a   1.000
_cell.length_b   1.000
_cell.length_c   1.000
_cell.angle_alpha   90.00
_cell.angle_beta   90.00
_cell.angle_gamma   90.00
#
_symmetry.space_group_name_H-M   'P 1'
#
loop_
_entity.id
_entity.type
_entity.pdbx_description
1 polymer ?
#
loop_
_entity_poly.entity_id
_entity_poly.type
_entity_poly.pdbx_seq_one_letter_code
_entity_poly.pdbx_strand_id
1 'polypeptide(L)'
;MRRGQISLDLIFSIFLLTIVSTYVAFTLFSLNDTQYLSYISDRAYDIMDDLENLMLTCYSKDISATYILRPIGDLSYRFHIKNKEVLVNKEIFLSITPTEDGVIVNIDNSTLTNDIGNRIVITINISGKTYNFTKNLALQVN
;
A
#
# COMPACT_ATOMS: atom_id res chain seq x y z
N MET A 1 25.39 -36.96 48.11
CA MET A 1 25.08 -35.84 47.20
C MET A 1 25.07 -36.35 45.76
N ARG A 2 23.90 -36.66 45.18
CA ARG A 2 23.80 -37.03 43.75
C ARG A 2 23.72 -35.72 42.95
N ARG A 3 24.85 -35.29 42.39
CA ARG A 3 24.86 -34.15 41.45
C ARG A 3 24.24 -34.64 40.15
N GLY A 4 23.17 -33.98 39.70
CA GLY A 4 22.47 -34.30 38.46
C GLY A 4 23.42 -34.21 37.28
N GLN A 5 23.84 -35.37 36.77
CA GLN A 5 24.67 -35.45 35.58
C GLN A 5 23.75 -35.34 34.38
N ILE A 6 23.71 -34.15 33.78
CA ILE A 6 23.03 -33.93 32.50
C ILE A 6 23.77 -34.79 31.47
N SER A 7 23.06 -35.67 30.76
CA SER A 7 23.69 -36.47 29.71
C SER A 7 24.10 -35.56 28.55
N LEU A 8 25.24 -35.83 27.94
CA LEU A 8 25.71 -35.13 26.74
C LEU A 8 24.64 -35.12 25.63
N ASP A 9 23.89 -36.22 25.55
CA ASP A 9 22.79 -36.41 24.60
C ASP A 9 21.61 -35.45 24.84
N LEU A 10 21.27 -35.19 26.11
CA LEU A 10 20.27 -34.20 26.48
C LEU A 10 20.73 -32.78 26.09
N ILE A 11 22.02 -32.48 26.26
CA ILE A 11 22.61 -31.19 25.85
C ILE A 11 22.47 -31.02 24.32
N PHE A 12 22.89 -32.01 23.54
CA PHE A 12 22.78 -31.94 22.08
C PHE A 12 21.32 -31.86 21.61
N SER A 13 20.41 -32.56 22.26
CA SER A 13 18.98 -32.51 21.95
C SER A 13 18.39 -31.11 22.20
N ILE A 14 18.75 -30.45 23.30
CA ILE A 14 18.31 -29.08 23.59
C ILE A 14 18.91 -28.09 22.59
N PHE A 15 20.18 -28.23 22.23
CA PHE A 15 20.80 -27.41 21.20
C PHE A 15 20.10 -27.56 19.84
N LEU A 16 19.85 -28.80 19.41
CA LEU A 16 19.16 -29.07 18.16
C LEU A 16 17.74 -28.51 18.17
N LEU A 17 17.00 -28.71 19.27
CA LEU A 17 15.65 -28.17 19.44
C LEU A 17 15.63 -26.64 19.36
N THR A 18 16.61 -25.99 19.99
CA THR A 18 16.73 -24.53 19.97
C THR A 18 17.04 -24.00 18.56
N ILE A 19 17.93 -24.66 17.83
CA ILE A 19 18.28 -24.30 16.45
C ILE A 19 17.07 -24.45 15.54
N VAL A 20 16.38 -25.59 15.59
CA VAL A 20 15.19 -25.85 14.77
C VAL A 20 14.06 -24.87 15.12
N SER A 21 13.81 -24.62 16.39
CA SER A 21 12.78 -23.67 16.82
C SER A 21 13.10 -22.24 16.36
N THR A 22 14.36 -21.83 16.43
CA THR A 22 14.79 -20.49 15.98
C THR A 22 14.63 -20.36 14.46
N TYR A 23 15.01 -21.40 13.72
CA TYR A 23 14.85 -21.43 12.26
C TYR A 23 13.38 -21.33 11.84
N VAL A 24 12.50 -22.13 12.44
CA VAL A 24 11.05 -22.09 12.17
C VAL A 24 10.47 -20.72 12.52
N ALA A 25 10.83 -20.15 13.68
CA ALA A 25 10.38 -18.83 14.08
C ALA A 25 10.81 -17.74 13.10
N PHE A 26 12.07 -17.78 12.64
CA PHE A 26 12.60 -16.83 11.65
C PHE A 26 11.86 -16.94 10.32
N THR A 27 11.63 -18.16 9.83
CA THR A 27 10.92 -18.39 8.57
C THR A 27 9.48 -17.87 8.64
N LEU A 28 8.73 -18.20 9.70
CA LEU A 28 7.35 -17.71 9.86
C LEU A 28 7.29 -16.18 9.92
N PHE A 29 8.23 -15.55 10.64
CA PHE A 29 8.30 -14.09 10.72
C PHE A 29 8.58 -13.46 9.35
N SER A 30 9.54 -14.00 8.59
CA SER A 30 9.87 -13.49 7.24
C SER A 30 8.74 -13.66 6.22
N LEU A 31 7.95 -14.74 6.35
CA LEU A 31 6.82 -15.00 5.47
C LEU A 31 5.67 -14.01 5.76
N ASN A 32 5.45 -13.67 7.03
CA ASN A 32 4.43 -12.69 7.40
C ASN A 32 4.74 -11.30 6.80
N ASP A 33 5.99 -10.84 6.86
CA ASP A 33 6.37 -9.53 6.32
C ASP A 33 6.20 -9.46 4.79
N THR A 34 6.55 -10.54 4.08
CA THR A 34 6.45 -10.60 2.62
C THR A 34 5.00 -10.73 2.15
N GLN A 35 4.17 -11.52 2.83
CA GLN A 35 2.74 -11.63 2.55
C GLN A 35 2.01 -10.32 2.84
N TYR A 36 2.36 -9.64 3.93
CA TYR A 36 1.79 -8.35 4.28
C TYR A 36 2.11 -7.27 3.24
N LEU A 37 3.36 -7.21 2.78
CA LEU A 37 3.75 -6.30 1.70
C LEU A 37 3.04 -6.62 0.38
N SER A 38 2.90 -7.90 0.04
CA SER A 38 2.15 -8.33 -1.16
C SER A 38 0.69 -7.87 -1.08
N TYR A 39 0.03 -8.12 0.06
CA TYR A 39 -1.34 -7.68 0.29
C TYR A 39 -1.49 -6.16 0.13
N ILE A 40 -0.57 -5.38 0.69
CA ILE A 40 -0.60 -3.91 0.58
C ILE A 40 -0.37 -3.46 -0.86
N SER A 41 0.56 -4.10 -1.56
CA SER A 41 0.82 -3.84 -2.98
C SER A 41 -0.43 -4.07 -3.81
N ASP A 42 -1.09 -5.22 -3.64
CA ASP A 42 -2.32 -5.57 -4.35
C ASP A 42 -3.42 -4.52 -4.08
N ARG A 43 -3.61 -4.14 -2.82
CA ARG A 43 -4.58 -3.08 -2.45
C ARG A 43 -4.25 -1.72 -3.04
N ALA A 44 -2.97 -1.35 -3.11
CA ALA A 44 -2.56 -0.10 -3.74
C ALA A 44 -2.88 -0.10 -5.25
N TYR A 45 -2.63 -1.22 -5.94
CA TYR A 45 -2.98 -1.37 -7.35
C TYR A 45 -4.48 -1.40 -7.59
N ASP A 46 -5.26 -2.12 -6.77
CA ASP A 46 -6.72 -2.13 -6.83
C ASP A 46 -7.29 -0.70 -6.76
N ILE A 47 -6.83 0.11 -5.80
CA ILE A 47 -7.26 1.51 -5.67
C ILE A 47 -6.96 2.33 -6.93
N MET A 48 -5.78 2.12 -7.53
CA MET A 48 -5.37 2.85 -8.72
C MET A 48 -6.14 2.40 -9.97
N ASP A 49 -6.45 1.11 -10.08
CA ASP A 49 -7.23 0.51 -11.16
C ASP A 49 -8.69 0.94 -11.09
N ASP A 50 -9.30 0.89 -9.91
CA ASP A 50 -10.67 1.36 -9.67
C ASP A 50 -10.81 2.85 -9.99
N LEU A 51 -9.83 3.67 -9.58
CA LEU A 51 -9.83 5.09 -9.88
C LEU A 51 -9.66 5.35 -11.38
N GLU A 52 -8.73 4.66 -12.05
CA GLU A 52 -8.57 4.78 -13.51
C GLU A 52 -9.84 4.39 -14.26
N ASN A 53 -10.45 3.27 -13.89
CA ASN A 53 -11.70 2.82 -14.50
C ASN A 53 -12.85 3.80 -14.29
N LEU A 54 -12.95 4.39 -13.09
CA LEU A 54 -13.95 5.42 -12.82
C LEU A 54 -13.68 6.68 -13.66
N MET A 55 -12.42 7.13 -13.75
CA MET A 55 -12.05 8.28 -14.58
C MET A 55 -12.37 8.04 -16.06
N LEU A 56 -12.05 6.86 -16.60
CA LEU A 56 -12.39 6.46 -17.96
C LEU A 56 -13.90 6.44 -18.18
N THR A 57 -14.67 5.99 -17.18
CA THR A 57 -16.13 5.97 -17.22
C THR A 57 -16.70 7.39 -17.23
N CYS A 58 -16.21 8.27 -16.34
CA CYS A 58 -16.60 9.67 -16.28
C CYS A 58 -16.34 10.37 -17.62
N TYR A 59 -15.16 10.17 -18.19
CA TYR A 59 -14.79 10.73 -19.49
C TYR A 59 -15.66 10.18 -20.63
N SER A 60 -15.83 8.85 -20.71
CA SER A 60 -16.54 8.22 -21.82
C SER A 60 -18.05 8.50 -21.82
N LYS A 61 -18.64 8.76 -20.64
CA LYS A 61 -20.07 9.00 -20.48
C LYS A 61 -20.42 10.45 -20.22
N ASP A 62 -19.43 11.34 -20.15
CA ASP A 62 -19.59 12.74 -19.78
C ASP A 62 -20.38 12.92 -18.46
N ILE A 63 -20.00 12.14 -17.44
CA ILE A 63 -20.61 12.20 -16.10
C ILE A 63 -19.55 12.50 -15.04
N SER A 64 -19.93 13.30 -14.03
CA SER A 64 -19.12 13.48 -12.84
C SER A 64 -19.39 12.37 -11.82
N ALA A 65 -18.36 11.97 -11.08
CA ALA A 65 -18.48 10.98 -10.01
C ALA A 65 -17.58 11.33 -8.83
N THR A 66 -17.90 10.73 -7.67
CA THR A 66 -17.08 10.84 -6.47
C THR A 66 -16.46 9.48 -6.16
N TYR A 67 -15.14 9.48 -5.93
CA TYR A 67 -14.40 8.34 -5.42
C TYR A 67 -14.01 8.58 -3.96
N ILE A 68 -14.00 7.52 -3.14
CA ILE A 68 -13.65 7.63 -1.72
C ILE A 68 -12.35 6.85 -1.49
N LEU A 69 -11.28 7.58 -1.17
CA LEU A 69 -10.05 6.96 -0.67
C LEU A 69 -10.22 6.64 0.82
N ARG A 70 -9.79 5.45 1.22
CA ARG A 70 -9.84 4.95 2.59
C ARG A 70 -8.49 4.35 2.97
N PRO A 71 -8.07 4.43 4.25
CA PRO A 71 -6.89 3.72 4.73
C PRO A 71 -6.90 2.23 4.38
N ILE A 72 -5.72 1.64 4.17
CA ILE A 72 -5.58 0.20 3.89
C ILE A 72 -5.49 -0.53 5.23
N GLY A 73 -6.64 -0.93 5.77
CA GLY A 73 -6.72 -1.39 7.16
C GLY A 73 -6.31 -0.28 8.12
N ASP A 74 -5.33 -0.53 8.97
CA ASP A 74 -4.79 0.47 9.91
C ASP A 74 -3.67 1.35 9.30
N LEU A 75 -3.33 1.14 8.03
CA LEU A 75 -2.25 1.88 7.36
C LEU A 75 -2.78 3.15 6.68
N SER A 76 -2.22 4.28 7.12
CA SER A 76 -2.31 5.53 6.39
C SER A 76 -1.30 5.57 5.23
N TYR A 77 -1.67 6.20 4.12
CA TYR A 77 -0.79 6.37 2.96
C TYR A 77 -0.89 7.76 2.37
N ARG A 78 0.12 8.17 1.61
CA ARG A 78 0.05 9.38 0.79
C ARG A 78 -0.40 9.03 -0.62
N PHE A 79 -1.40 9.73 -1.10
CA PHE A 79 -1.92 9.61 -2.45
C PHE A 79 -1.52 10.85 -3.24
N HIS A 80 -0.98 10.66 -4.43
CA HIS A 80 -0.58 11.73 -5.33
C HIS A 80 -1.17 11.51 -6.72
N ILE A 81 -1.75 12.56 -7.28
CA ILE A 81 -2.21 12.60 -8.67
C ILE A 81 -1.97 14.01 -9.21
N LYS A 82 -1.33 14.10 -10.38
CA LYS A 82 -0.93 15.38 -10.99
C LYS A 82 -0.11 16.26 -10.02
N ASN A 83 -0.64 17.40 -9.60
CA ASN A 83 0.01 18.33 -8.68
C ASN A 83 -0.65 18.32 -7.29
N LYS A 84 -1.45 17.30 -6.98
CA LYS A 84 -2.18 17.18 -5.70
C LYS A 84 -1.66 16.00 -4.92
N GLU A 85 -1.37 16.24 -3.64
CA GLU A 85 -1.01 15.22 -2.66
C GLU A 85 -2.00 15.27 -1.49
N VAL A 86 -2.39 14.11 -0.96
CA VAL A 86 -3.20 14.01 0.25
C VAL A 86 -2.74 12.84 1.12
N LEU A 87 -2.74 13.04 2.44
CA LEU A 87 -2.57 11.97 3.42
C LEU A 87 -3.92 11.30 3.69
N VAL A 88 -4.06 10.04 3.27
CA VAL A 88 -5.25 9.22 3.50
C VAL A 88 -5.10 8.49 4.83
N ASN A 89 -5.52 9.15 5.90
CA ASN A 89 -5.63 8.59 7.25
C ASN A 89 -7.09 8.42 7.73
N LYS A 90 -8.03 8.85 6.91
CA LYS A 90 -9.48 8.74 7.05
C LYS A 90 -10.10 8.72 5.66
N GLU A 91 -11.43 8.65 5.57
CA GLU A 91 -12.12 8.79 4.29
C GLU A 91 -11.84 10.17 3.68
N ILE A 92 -11.34 10.18 2.45
CA ILE A 92 -11.10 11.38 1.64
C ILE A 92 -11.90 11.26 0.35
N PHE A 93 -12.62 12.31 -0.01
CA PHE A 93 -13.46 12.37 -1.19
C PHE A 93 -12.71 12.99 -2.36
N LEU A 94 -12.82 12.35 -3.51
CA LEU A 94 -12.24 12.80 -4.77
C LEU A 94 -13.38 13.02 -5.74
N SER A 95 -13.50 14.25 -6.24
CA SER A 95 -14.47 14.58 -7.28
C SER A 95 -13.79 14.51 -8.64
N ILE A 96 -14.36 13.70 -9.52
CA ILE A 96 -13.89 13.49 -10.89
C ILE A 96 -14.90 14.16 -11.80
N THR A 97 -14.43 15.11 -12.63
CA THR A 97 -15.26 15.83 -13.59
C THR A 97 -14.64 15.70 -14.98
N PRO A 98 -15.38 15.20 -15.98
CA PRO A 98 -14.88 15.12 -17.35
C PRO A 98 -14.68 16.51 -17.96
N THR A 99 -13.77 16.57 -18.93
CA THR A 99 -13.43 17.76 -19.72
C THR A 99 -13.18 17.32 -21.16
N GLU A 100 -13.12 18.25 -22.11
CA GLU A 100 -12.86 17.94 -23.52
C GLU A 100 -11.54 17.17 -23.73
N ASP A 101 -10.52 17.44 -22.92
CA ASP A 101 -9.17 16.87 -23.06
C ASP A 101 -8.84 15.79 -22.01
N GLY A 102 -9.79 15.35 -21.18
CA GLY A 102 -9.53 14.37 -20.11
C GLY A 102 -10.44 14.53 -18.89
N VAL A 103 -9.90 14.36 -17.68
CA VAL A 103 -10.66 14.55 -16.43
C VAL A 103 -9.94 15.48 -15.46
N ILE A 104 -10.69 16.32 -14.76
CA ILE A 104 -10.21 17.04 -13.60
C ILE A 104 -10.47 16.19 -12.36
N VAL A 105 -9.42 15.99 -11.56
CA VAL A 105 -9.52 15.31 -10.26
C VAL A 105 -9.32 16.32 -9.15
N ASN A 106 -10.38 16.60 -8.39
CA ASN A 106 -10.35 17.45 -7.21
C ASN A 106 -10.36 16.60 -5.94
N ILE A 107 -9.51 16.97 -4.99
CA ILE A 107 -9.34 16.22 -3.75
C ILE A 107 -9.50 17.19 -2.59
N ASP A 108 -10.39 16.85 -1.66
CA ASP A 108 -10.58 17.67 -0.48
C ASP A 108 -9.35 17.64 0.42
N ASN A 109 -8.93 18.81 0.91
CA ASN A 109 -7.75 18.97 1.77
C ASN A 109 -6.42 18.50 1.15
N SER A 110 -6.31 18.46 -0.19
CA SER A 110 -5.02 18.20 -0.83
C SER A 110 -4.08 19.39 -0.73
N THR A 111 -2.79 19.12 -0.60
CA THR A 111 -1.72 20.09 -0.76
C THR A 111 -1.25 20.12 -2.22
N LEU A 112 -0.95 21.31 -2.74
CA LEU A 112 -0.31 21.45 -4.04
C LEU A 112 1.17 21.06 -3.95
N THR A 113 1.62 20.23 -4.88
CA THR A 113 2.99 19.70 -4.93
C THR A 113 3.55 19.79 -6.35
N ASN A 114 4.78 19.31 -6.53
CA ASN A 114 5.35 19.14 -7.86
C ASN A 114 4.44 18.24 -8.70
N ASP A 115 4.25 18.64 -9.96
CA ASP A 115 3.47 17.87 -10.91
C ASP A 115 4.18 16.54 -11.21
N ILE A 116 3.50 15.43 -10.91
CA ILE A 116 3.98 14.08 -11.21
C ILE A 116 3.61 13.65 -12.64
N GLY A 117 2.91 14.49 -13.40
CA GLY A 117 2.40 14.21 -14.73
C GLY A 117 1.21 13.27 -14.69
N ASN A 118 1.02 12.51 -15.77
CA ASN A 118 -0.14 11.65 -15.97
C ASN A 118 -0.01 10.27 -15.30
N ARG A 119 0.17 10.27 -13.98
CA ARG A 119 0.32 9.06 -13.17
C ARG A 119 -0.34 9.22 -11.81
N ILE A 120 -0.70 8.10 -11.20
CA ILE A 120 -1.03 8.01 -9.78
C ILE A 120 0.18 7.44 -9.05
N VAL A 121 0.49 8.01 -7.88
CA VAL A 121 1.48 7.46 -6.95
C VAL A 121 0.86 7.28 -5.58
N ILE A 122 0.97 6.07 -5.04
CA ILE A 122 0.64 5.75 -3.64
C ILE A 122 1.93 5.46 -2.89
N THR A 123 2.19 6.24 -1.85
CA THR A 123 3.38 6.12 -1.00
C THR A 123 2.98 5.60 0.37
N ILE A 124 3.53 4.45 0.77
CA ILE A 124 3.22 3.76 2.03
C ILE A 124 4.51 3.58 2.84
N ASN A 125 4.45 3.84 4.14
CA ASN A 125 5.55 3.57 5.05
C ASN A 125 5.24 2.36 5.92
N ILE A 126 6.04 1.30 5.79
CA ILE A 126 5.89 0.05 6.55
C ILE A 126 7.20 -0.21 7.28
N SER A 127 7.17 -0.30 8.61
CA SER A 127 8.34 -0.63 9.44
C SER A 127 9.58 0.24 9.14
N GLY A 128 9.37 1.54 8.90
CA GLY A 128 10.43 2.51 8.60
C GLY A 128 10.95 2.49 7.16
N LYS A 129 10.39 1.64 6.28
CA LYS A 129 10.69 1.61 4.84
C LYS A 129 9.56 2.26 4.05
N THR A 130 9.92 3.06 3.05
CA THR A 130 8.97 3.71 2.13
C THR A 130 8.84 2.89 0.86
N TYR A 131 7.61 2.62 0.46
CA TYR A 131 7.24 1.92 -0.76
C TYR A 131 6.40 2.85 -1.64
N ASN A 132 6.79 2.98 -2.90
CA ASN A 132 6.09 3.81 -3.88
C ASN A 132 5.48 2.91 -4.95
N PHE A 133 4.15 2.88 -5.00
CA PHE A 133 3.39 2.20 -6.03
C PHE A 133 2.98 3.24 -7.07
N THR A 134 3.31 3.00 -8.34
CA THR A 134 3.08 3.96 -9.42
C THR A 134 2.31 3.30 -10.55
N LYS A 135 1.34 4.01 -11.12
CA LYS A 135 0.60 3.61 -12.31
C LYS A 135 0.45 4.80 -13.26
N ASN A 136 0.80 4.59 -14.52
CA ASN A 136 0.55 5.58 -15.58
C ASN A 136 -0.93 5.52 -15.98
N LEU A 137 -1.52 6.67 -16.22
CA LEU A 137 -2.93 6.77 -16.60
C LEU A 137 -3.11 6.76 -18.12
N ALA A 138 -4.15 6.07 -18.58
CA ALA A 138 -4.53 6.04 -19.99
C ALA A 138 -5.20 7.33 -20.48
N LEU A 139 -5.81 8.12 -19.59
CA LEU A 139 -6.39 9.43 -19.91
C LEU A 139 -5.61 10.55 -19.24
N GLN A 140 -5.66 11.76 -19.81
CA GLN A 140 -5.05 12.93 -19.19
C GLN A 140 -5.83 13.38 -17.96
N VAL A 141 -5.09 13.63 -16.87
CA VAL A 141 -5.62 14.31 -15.70
C VAL A 141 -5.28 15.80 -15.77
N ASN A 142 -6.29 16.62 -15.50
CA ASN A 142 -6.27 18.07 -15.58
C ASN A 142 -6.24 18.75 -14.21
#